data_AF-A0A7S3K6J3-F1
#
_entry.id   AF-A0A7S3K6J3-F1
#
_cell.length_a   1.000
_cell.length_b   1.000
_cell.length_c   1.000
_cell.angle_alpha   90.00
_cell.angle_beta   90.00
_cell.angle_gamma   90.00
#
_symmetry.space_group_name_H-M   'P 1'
#
loop_
_entity.id
_entity.type
_entity.pdbx_description
1 polymer ?
#
loop_
_entity_poly.entity_id
_entity_poly.type
_entity_poly.pdbx_seq_one_letter_code
_entity_poly.pdbx_strand_id
1 'polypeptide(L)'
;MGWDVLVADQGKNEEALRVVRNEIAAGTVASEALEASAAKIYLSAIEKAEDKVEAVSCTANALLATATKGDRRLALNFVASGGMDVVLDIILQEKEQKLKAVLACAKIAHVIFASTEYEDNHWLEPLASLLYWALNTKCDALTFELFAVAYALATKEPLSLVTNDSFINLLRYVLLLMPCTSTLYLNRQVATLRILMLVPESNFNAILSSNICLHAQSDVDINNDRQFICRRLLFILKMQLWRYAVEADRAIHPDRDLVPPLDIARKLLQFEPEIVRATIFPPEANAPYESLLHKQQTKAQNTDLMSSTTNINTIQDDNNVHPVDAPPYALRTLLFQLQTDINATVKRFANELLFEICHRDTKEFTLRCGLGNAVAYLQAQRILNGISYPPS
;
A
#
# COMPACT_ATOMS: atom_id res chain seq x y z
N MET A 1 -25.79 -45.58 3.00
CA MET A 1 -24.57 -46.30 3.42
C MET A 1 -23.34 -45.43 3.18
N GLY A 2 -23.27 -44.23 3.77
CA GLY A 2 -22.20 -43.26 3.45
C GLY A 2 -21.53 -42.59 4.66
N TRP A 3 -22.12 -42.68 5.86
CA TRP A 3 -21.57 -42.05 7.07
C TRP A 3 -20.55 -42.93 7.81
N ASP A 4 -20.65 -44.26 7.72
CA ASP A 4 -19.75 -45.18 8.43
C ASP A 4 -18.37 -45.32 7.77
N VAL A 5 -18.24 -44.94 6.48
CA VAL A 5 -16.97 -44.96 5.73
C VAL A 5 -16.14 -43.70 6.04
N LEU A 6 -16.79 -42.55 6.20
CA LEU A 6 -16.17 -41.27 6.60
C LEU A 6 -15.49 -41.35 7.97
N VAL A 7 -16.14 -41.99 8.95
CA VAL A 7 -15.61 -42.13 10.32
C VAL A 7 -14.44 -43.12 10.38
N ALA A 8 -14.45 -44.16 9.54
CA ALA A 8 -13.40 -45.18 9.51
C ALA A 8 -12.08 -44.67 8.88
N ASP A 9 -12.14 -43.77 7.91
CA ASP A 9 -10.95 -43.18 7.27
C ASP A 9 -10.40 -41.97 8.05
N GLN A 10 -11.26 -41.22 8.76
CA GLN A 10 -10.83 -40.22 9.75
C GLN A 10 -10.01 -40.86 10.89
N GLY A 11 -10.41 -42.03 11.39
CA GLY A 11 -9.68 -42.74 12.44
C GLY A 11 -8.27 -43.19 12.03
N LYS A 12 -8.06 -43.56 10.76
CA LYS A 12 -6.74 -43.96 10.24
C LYS A 12 -5.81 -42.76 10.03
N ASN A 13 -6.36 -41.63 9.58
CA ASN A 13 -5.59 -40.40 9.42
C ASN A 13 -5.26 -39.74 10.77
N GLU A 14 -6.18 -39.77 11.75
CA GLU A 14 -5.89 -39.35 13.11
C GLU A 14 -4.86 -40.24 13.79
N GLU A 15 -4.91 -41.55 13.58
CA GLU A 15 -3.91 -42.46 14.13
C GLU A 15 -2.53 -42.23 13.50
N ALA A 16 -2.45 -42.03 12.18
CA ALA A 16 -1.20 -41.67 11.50
C ALA A 16 -0.63 -40.33 12.00
N LEU A 17 -1.48 -39.31 12.16
CA LEU A 17 -1.08 -38.01 12.72
C LEU A 17 -0.70 -38.11 14.20
N ARG A 18 -1.35 -39.00 14.98
CA ARG A 18 -1.03 -39.26 16.38
C ARG A 18 0.33 -39.94 16.53
N VAL A 19 0.63 -40.92 15.67
CA VAL A 19 1.95 -41.58 15.63
C VAL A 19 3.04 -40.55 15.31
N VAL A 20 2.85 -39.74 14.27
CA VAL A 20 3.80 -38.67 13.90
C VAL A 20 3.99 -37.67 15.05
N ARG A 21 2.91 -37.22 15.71
CA ARG A 21 2.99 -36.31 16.87
C ARG A 21 3.75 -36.93 18.05
N ASN A 22 3.54 -38.21 18.32
CA ASN A 22 4.21 -38.92 19.41
C ASN A 22 5.70 -39.16 19.11
N GLU A 23 6.07 -39.44 17.87
CA GLU A 23 7.48 -39.60 17.46
C GLU A 23 8.25 -38.28 17.46
N ILE A 24 7.60 -37.17 17.07
CA ILE A 24 8.17 -35.81 17.21
C ILE A 24 8.39 -35.46 18.68
N ALA A 25 7.41 -35.74 19.54
CA ALA A 25 7.50 -35.49 20.98
C ALA A 25 8.59 -36.35 21.68
N ALA A 26 8.91 -37.52 21.12
CA ALA A 26 9.91 -38.44 21.65
C ALA A 26 11.35 -38.14 21.19
N GLY A 27 11.57 -37.29 20.17
CA GLY A 27 12.89 -36.90 19.70
C GLY A 27 13.72 -38.03 19.06
N THR A 28 13.08 -39.10 18.60
CA THR A 28 13.73 -40.38 18.24
C THR A 28 14.12 -40.53 16.77
N VAL A 29 13.80 -39.57 15.89
CA VAL A 29 14.13 -39.62 14.45
C VAL A 29 14.68 -38.27 14.01
N ALA A 30 15.62 -38.26 13.05
CA ALA A 30 16.12 -37.02 12.44
C ALA A 30 14.94 -36.18 11.92
N SER A 31 14.74 -34.99 12.49
CA SER A 31 13.45 -34.28 12.42
C SER A 31 13.00 -33.98 10.97
N GLU A 32 13.95 -33.76 10.06
CA GLU A 32 13.68 -33.41 8.66
C GLU A 32 12.94 -34.52 7.87
N ALA A 33 13.33 -35.79 8.03
CA ALA A 33 12.69 -36.89 7.29
C ALA A 33 11.26 -37.17 7.78
N LEU A 34 11.04 -36.95 9.09
CA LEU A 34 9.73 -37.10 9.71
C LEU A 34 8.80 -35.94 9.36
N GLU A 35 9.33 -34.71 9.32
CA GLU A 35 8.60 -33.51 8.91
C GLU A 35 8.24 -33.54 7.41
N ALA A 36 9.14 -34.00 6.53
CA ALA A 36 8.84 -34.20 5.12
C ALA A 36 7.79 -35.32 4.90
N SER A 37 7.83 -36.37 5.72
CA SER A 37 6.80 -37.42 5.70
C SER A 37 5.45 -36.89 6.20
N ALA A 38 5.45 -36.05 7.25
CA ALA A 38 4.26 -35.41 7.77
C ALA A 38 3.61 -34.45 6.74
N ALA A 39 4.42 -33.67 6.01
CA ALA A 39 3.95 -32.84 4.90
C ALA A 39 3.23 -33.67 3.82
N LYS A 40 3.80 -34.80 3.42
CA LYS A 40 3.18 -35.73 2.45
C LYS A 40 1.89 -36.38 2.99
N ILE A 41 1.82 -36.64 4.31
CA ILE A 41 0.61 -37.16 4.96
C ILE A 41 -0.50 -36.12 4.90
N TYR A 42 -0.22 -34.85 5.22
CA TYR A 42 -1.21 -33.78 5.10
C TYR A 42 -1.71 -33.61 3.66
N LEU A 43 -0.81 -33.64 2.69
CA LEU A 43 -1.15 -33.62 1.27
C LEU A 43 -2.07 -34.78 0.86
N SER A 44 -1.69 -36.01 1.20
CA SER A 44 -2.50 -37.19 0.88
C SER A 44 -3.86 -37.17 1.58
N ALA A 45 -3.93 -36.65 2.81
CA ALA A 45 -5.18 -36.49 3.54
C ALA A 45 -6.11 -35.47 2.87
N ILE A 46 -5.57 -34.36 2.37
CA ILE A 46 -6.33 -33.37 1.58
C ILE A 46 -6.87 -34.00 0.29
N GLU A 47 -6.03 -34.73 -0.45
CA GLU A 47 -6.42 -35.34 -1.73
C GLU A 47 -7.54 -36.38 -1.59
N LYS A 48 -7.51 -37.15 -0.49
CA LYS A 48 -8.46 -38.23 -0.20
C LYS A 48 -9.72 -37.78 0.53
N ALA A 49 -9.75 -36.55 1.05
CA ALA A 49 -10.90 -36.05 1.80
C ALA A 49 -12.14 -35.89 0.91
N GLU A 50 -13.30 -36.26 1.46
CA GLU A 50 -14.60 -36.05 0.81
C GLU A 50 -14.96 -34.57 0.76
N ASP A 51 -14.80 -33.85 1.89
CA ASP A 51 -14.80 -32.38 1.91
C ASP A 51 -13.36 -31.86 1.89
N LYS A 52 -12.86 -31.61 0.66
CA LYS A 52 -11.50 -31.12 0.44
C LYS A 52 -11.26 -29.75 1.07
N VAL A 53 -12.29 -28.89 1.18
CA VAL A 53 -12.13 -27.55 1.75
C VAL A 53 -12.01 -27.59 3.26
N GLU A 54 -12.78 -28.43 3.93
CA GLU A 54 -12.63 -28.68 5.36
C GLU A 54 -11.24 -29.28 5.67
N ALA A 55 -10.77 -30.24 4.86
CA ALA A 55 -9.45 -30.84 5.02
C ALA A 55 -8.31 -29.81 4.85
N VAL A 56 -8.41 -28.92 3.86
CA VAL A 56 -7.49 -27.78 3.69
C VAL A 56 -7.51 -26.87 4.91
N SER A 57 -8.70 -26.54 5.43
CA SER A 57 -8.85 -25.66 6.60
C SER A 57 -8.24 -26.26 7.87
N CYS A 58 -8.50 -27.54 8.12
CA CYS A 58 -7.92 -28.27 9.25
C CYS A 58 -6.39 -28.36 9.14
N THR A 59 -5.87 -28.64 7.94
CA THR A 59 -4.42 -28.66 7.68
C THR A 59 -3.80 -27.30 7.93
N ALA A 60 -4.40 -26.21 7.44
CA ALA A 60 -3.90 -24.86 7.67
C ALA A 60 -3.86 -24.49 9.15
N ASN A 61 -4.93 -24.81 9.90
CA ASN A 61 -4.97 -24.54 11.34
C ASN A 61 -3.93 -25.38 12.10
N ALA A 62 -3.68 -26.62 11.67
CA ALA A 62 -2.64 -27.47 12.26
C ALA A 62 -1.23 -26.92 11.99
N LEU A 63 -0.95 -26.50 10.75
CA LEU A 63 0.31 -25.86 10.39
C LEU A 63 0.53 -24.55 11.18
N LEU A 64 -0.51 -23.72 11.32
CA LEU A 64 -0.47 -22.51 12.14
C LEU A 64 -0.24 -22.78 13.63
N ALA A 65 -0.92 -23.78 14.19
CA ALA A 65 -0.73 -24.17 15.59
C ALA A 65 0.68 -24.70 15.85
N THR A 66 1.31 -25.34 14.85
CA THR A 66 2.69 -25.85 14.97
C THR A 66 3.69 -24.72 14.89
N ALA A 67 3.52 -23.81 13.93
CA ALA A 67 4.39 -22.65 13.74
C ALA A 67 4.34 -21.63 14.89
N THR A 68 3.17 -21.45 15.50
CA THR A 68 3.02 -20.58 16.69
C THR A 68 3.75 -21.14 17.92
N LYS A 69 4.03 -22.45 17.95
CA LYS A 69 4.87 -23.09 18.98
C LYS A 69 6.37 -23.03 18.67
N GLY A 70 6.76 -22.33 17.60
CA GLY A 70 8.16 -22.15 17.21
C GLY A 70 8.69 -23.17 16.20
N ASP A 71 7.91 -24.20 15.87
CA ASP A 71 8.29 -25.19 14.86
C ASP A 71 7.66 -24.85 13.51
N ARG A 72 8.45 -24.21 12.65
CA ARG A 72 8.00 -23.72 11.33
C ARG A 72 8.38 -24.64 10.19
N ARG A 73 9.25 -25.64 10.44
CA ARG A 73 9.81 -26.50 9.39
C ARG A 73 8.76 -27.39 8.74
N LEU A 74 7.78 -27.85 9.52
CA LEU A 74 6.65 -28.62 9.00
C LEU A 74 5.85 -27.83 7.94
N ALA A 75 5.63 -26.54 8.16
CA ALA A 75 4.91 -25.71 7.19
C ALA A 75 5.73 -25.43 5.94
N LEU A 76 7.04 -25.20 6.09
CA LEU A 76 7.97 -25.06 4.96
C LEU A 76 8.02 -26.34 4.12
N ASN A 77 8.12 -27.51 4.75
CA ASN A 77 8.13 -28.80 4.09
C ASN A 77 6.80 -29.11 3.39
N PHE A 78 5.67 -28.66 3.94
CA PHE A 78 4.36 -28.74 3.29
C PHE A 78 4.35 -27.95 1.97
N VAL A 79 4.87 -26.72 1.97
CA VAL A 79 4.98 -25.89 0.76
C VAL A 79 5.92 -26.52 -0.26
N ALA A 80 7.13 -26.91 0.18
CA ALA A 80 8.15 -27.52 -0.68
C ALA A 80 7.66 -28.83 -1.33
N SER A 81 6.69 -29.51 -0.72
CA SER A 81 6.08 -30.73 -1.25
C SER A 81 4.95 -30.47 -2.27
N GLY A 82 4.70 -29.23 -2.69
CA GLY A 82 3.58 -28.87 -3.57
C GLY A 82 2.25 -28.67 -2.84
N GLY A 83 2.29 -28.55 -1.49
CA GLY A 83 1.12 -28.33 -0.64
C GLY A 83 0.25 -27.17 -1.09
N MET A 84 0.89 -26.07 -1.50
CA MET A 84 0.17 -24.87 -1.94
C MET A 84 -0.53 -25.05 -3.28
N ASP A 85 0.05 -25.80 -4.21
CA ASP A 85 -0.55 -26.04 -5.53
C ASP A 85 -1.83 -26.87 -5.41
N VAL A 86 -1.80 -27.93 -4.59
CA VAL A 86 -2.99 -28.76 -4.30
C VAL A 86 -4.09 -27.93 -3.63
N VAL A 87 -3.71 -27.08 -2.68
CA VAL A 87 -4.69 -26.21 -2.01
C VAL A 87 -5.29 -25.20 -3.00
N LEU A 88 -4.47 -24.61 -3.87
CA LEU A 88 -4.92 -23.68 -4.91
C LEU A 88 -5.88 -24.35 -5.88
N ASP A 89 -5.57 -25.56 -6.37
CA ASP A 89 -6.44 -26.31 -7.26
C ASP A 89 -7.81 -26.58 -6.64
N ILE A 90 -7.85 -26.94 -5.35
CA ILE A 90 -9.09 -27.15 -4.61
C ILE A 90 -9.90 -25.85 -4.51
N ILE A 91 -9.24 -24.72 -4.22
CA ILE A 91 -9.87 -23.39 -4.14
C ILE A 91 -10.45 -22.97 -5.50
N LEU A 92 -9.75 -23.27 -6.59
CA LEU A 92 -10.18 -22.94 -7.94
C LEU A 92 -11.42 -23.76 -8.36
N GLN A 93 -11.48 -25.04 -7.96
CA GLN A 93 -12.56 -25.97 -8.30
C GLN A 93 -13.84 -25.73 -7.48
N GLU A 94 -13.73 -25.48 -6.18
CA GLU A 94 -14.89 -25.41 -5.28
C GLU A 94 -15.48 -24.00 -5.20
N LYS A 95 -16.59 -23.71 -5.90
CA LYS A 95 -17.18 -22.34 -6.03
C LYS A 95 -17.86 -21.77 -4.79
N GLU A 96 -18.42 -22.59 -3.90
CA GLU A 96 -19.23 -22.10 -2.77
C GLU A 96 -18.48 -22.08 -1.43
N GLN A 97 -17.46 -22.93 -1.24
CA GLN A 97 -16.71 -23.00 0.02
C GLN A 97 -15.40 -22.16 0.01
N LYS A 98 -15.22 -21.37 -1.05
CA LYS A 98 -14.05 -20.54 -1.37
C LYS A 98 -13.44 -19.79 -0.20
N LEU A 99 -14.23 -19.09 0.60
CA LEU A 99 -13.75 -18.23 1.69
C LEU A 99 -12.96 -19.00 2.78
N LYS A 100 -13.36 -20.24 3.10
CA LYS A 100 -12.70 -21.03 4.16
C LYS A 100 -11.33 -21.55 3.74
N ALA A 101 -11.23 -22.11 2.53
CA ALA A 101 -9.97 -22.59 1.96
C ALA A 101 -8.99 -21.43 1.71
N VAL A 102 -9.52 -20.26 1.39
CA VAL A 102 -8.79 -19.01 1.25
C VAL A 102 -8.20 -18.48 2.55
N LEU A 103 -9.01 -18.43 3.62
CA LEU A 103 -8.52 -18.08 4.95
C LEU A 103 -7.47 -19.08 5.45
N ALA A 104 -7.63 -20.35 5.08
CA ALA A 104 -6.67 -21.40 5.34
C ALA A 104 -5.34 -21.16 4.60
N CYS A 105 -5.38 -20.82 3.30
CA CYS A 105 -4.20 -20.38 2.56
C CYS A 105 -3.51 -19.19 3.20
N ALA A 106 -4.26 -18.15 3.57
CA ALA A 106 -3.67 -16.94 4.13
C ALA A 106 -3.00 -17.20 5.49
N LYS A 107 -3.57 -18.10 6.31
CA LYS A 107 -2.94 -18.60 7.54
C LYS A 107 -1.67 -19.40 7.27
N ILE A 108 -1.68 -20.30 6.29
CA ILE A 108 -0.47 -21.06 5.87
C ILE A 108 0.59 -20.09 5.38
N ALA A 109 0.21 -19.11 4.55
CA ALA A 109 1.08 -18.06 4.09
C ALA A 109 1.69 -17.33 5.30
N HIS A 110 0.87 -16.80 6.22
CA HIS A 110 1.34 -16.09 7.43
C HIS A 110 2.35 -16.90 8.27
N VAL A 111 2.18 -18.23 8.33
CA VAL A 111 3.13 -19.14 8.99
C VAL A 111 4.48 -19.18 8.28
N ILE A 112 4.47 -19.36 6.96
CA ILE A 112 5.67 -19.38 6.12
C ILE A 112 6.40 -18.04 6.22
N PHE A 113 5.64 -16.94 6.27
CA PHE A 113 6.19 -15.59 6.43
C PHE A 113 6.84 -15.31 7.77
N ALA A 114 6.44 -16.03 8.81
CA ALA A 114 7.06 -15.84 10.11
C ALA A 114 8.47 -16.45 10.15
N SER A 115 8.80 -17.46 9.33
CA SER A 115 10.14 -18.05 9.24
C SER A 115 11.05 -17.25 8.31
N THR A 116 12.00 -16.54 8.91
CA THR A 116 13.07 -15.75 8.26
C THR A 116 14.13 -16.60 7.53
N GLU A 117 13.85 -17.88 7.22
CA GLU A 117 14.85 -18.85 6.75
C GLU A 117 14.64 -19.26 5.28
N TYR A 118 13.65 -18.71 4.57
CA TYR A 118 13.33 -19.10 3.20
C TYR A 118 13.80 -18.04 2.19
N GLU A 119 15.03 -18.19 1.69
CA GLU A 119 15.63 -17.29 0.69
C GLU A 119 15.00 -17.46 -0.72
N ASP A 120 14.33 -18.59 -0.97
CA ASP A 120 13.78 -18.91 -2.29
C ASP A 120 12.39 -18.30 -2.50
N ASN A 121 12.30 -17.35 -3.42
CA ASN A 121 11.10 -16.53 -3.68
C ASN A 121 9.99 -17.25 -4.48
N HIS A 122 10.11 -18.57 -4.72
CA HIS A 122 9.18 -19.35 -5.53
C HIS A 122 7.73 -19.37 -5.00
N TRP A 123 7.52 -19.07 -3.73
CA TRP A 123 6.18 -19.03 -3.11
C TRP A 123 5.43 -17.70 -3.37
N LEU A 124 6.09 -16.65 -3.90
CA LEU A 124 5.44 -15.36 -4.19
C LEU A 124 4.45 -15.45 -5.37
N GLU A 125 4.71 -16.32 -6.34
CA GLU A 125 3.87 -16.50 -7.53
C GLU A 125 2.53 -17.21 -7.22
N PRO A 126 2.50 -18.31 -6.44
CA PRO A 126 1.27 -18.87 -5.88
C PRO A 126 0.46 -17.86 -5.05
N LEU A 127 1.14 -17.02 -4.26
CA LEU A 127 0.50 -15.95 -3.48
C LEU A 127 -0.13 -14.89 -4.40
N ALA A 128 0.60 -14.45 -5.43
CA ALA A 128 0.10 -13.53 -6.46
C ALA A 128 -1.09 -14.09 -7.23
N SER A 129 -1.12 -15.40 -7.46
CA SER A 129 -2.24 -16.11 -8.10
C SER A 129 -3.46 -16.20 -7.19
N LEU A 130 -3.26 -16.51 -5.90
CA LEU A 130 -4.31 -16.49 -4.88
C LEU A 130 -4.88 -15.07 -4.73
N LEU A 131 -4.01 -14.06 -4.78
CA LEU A 131 -4.40 -12.65 -4.84
C LEU A 131 -5.26 -12.42 -6.05
N TYR A 132 -4.78 -12.63 -7.27
CA TYR A 132 -5.54 -12.42 -8.50
C TYR A 132 -6.96 -12.99 -8.43
N TRP A 133 -7.10 -14.21 -7.92
CA TRP A 133 -8.39 -14.87 -7.75
C TRP A 133 -9.26 -14.24 -6.65
N ALA A 134 -8.69 -13.80 -5.52
CA ALA A 134 -9.40 -13.10 -4.44
C ALA A 134 -10.19 -11.90 -4.97
N LEU A 135 -9.64 -11.30 -6.02
CA LEU A 135 -10.03 -10.01 -6.58
C LEU A 135 -11.12 -10.18 -7.60
N ASN A 136 -11.00 -11.22 -8.43
CA ASN A 136 -12.11 -11.65 -9.28
C ASN A 136 -13.32 -12.11 -8.47
N THR A 137 -13.15 -12.49 -7.21
CA THR A 137 -14.23 -12.95 -6.32
C THR A 137 -14.73 -11.89 -5.33
N LYS A 138 -14.17 -10.67 -5.31
CA LYS A 138 -14.51 -9.57 -4.38
C LYS A 138 -14.47 -9.97 -2.90
N CYS A 139 -13.49 -10.79 -2.51
CA CYS A 139 -13.39 -11.33 -1.17
C CYS A 139 -12.60 -10.38 -0.23
N ASP A 140 -13.29 -9.42 0.40
CA ASP A 140 -12.69 -8.39 1.29
C ASP A 140 -11.83 -8.96 2.44
N ALA A 141 -12.19 -10.14 2.95
CA ALA A 141 -11.47 -10.80 4.04
C ALA A 141 -10.13 -11.40 3.58
N LEU A 142 -10.02 -11.83 2.33
CA LEU A 142 -8.77 -12.39 1.80
C LEU A 142 -7.77 -11.27 1.46
N THR A 143 -8.23 -10.18 0.84
CA THR A 143 -7.41 -8.99 0.61
C THR A 143 -6.78 -8.49 1.92
N PHE A 144 -7.49 -8.64 3.04
CA PHE A 144 -7.02 -8.27 4.38
C PHE A 144 -5.86 -9.13 4.91
N GLU A 145 -6.00 -10.46 4.91
CA GLU A 145 -4.95 -11.34 5.43
C GLU A 145 -3.67 -11.27 4.58
N LEU A 146 -3.83 -11.14 3.25
CA LEU A 146 -2.70 -10.98 2.34
C LEU A 146 -2.02 -9.62 2.47
N PHE A 147 -2.76 -8.59 2.88
CA PHE A 147 -2.18 -7.31 3.24
C PHE A 147 -1.34 -7.40 4.52
N ALA A 148 -1.82 -8.12 5.54
CA ALA A 148 -1.07 -8.36 6.78
C ALA A 148 0.25 -9.11 6.50
N VAL A 149 0.22 -10.06 5.57
CA VAL A 149 1.39 -10.75 5.03
C VAL A 149 2.37 -9.79 4.35
N ALA A 150 1.90 -8.97 3.41
CA ALA A 150 2.75 -8.00 2.71
C ALA A 150 3.41 -7.00 3.69
N TYR A 151 2.66 -6.57 4.70
CA TYR A 151 3.14 -5.70 5.76
C TYR A 151 4.18 -6.38 6.66
N ALA A 152 3.94 -7.64 7.05
CA ALA A 152 4.88 -8.41 7.85
C ALA A 152 6.20 -8.62 7.12
N LEU A 153 6.16 -8.92 5.82
CA LEU A 153 7.34 -9.00 4.96
C LEU A 153 8.10 -7.68 4.92
N ALA A 154 7.41 -6.58 4.60
CA ALA A 154 8.02 -5.27 4.45
C ALA A 154 8.68 -4.73 5.73
N THR A 155 8.23 -5.17 6.90
CA THR A 155 8.69 -4.67 8.21
C THR A 155 9.76 -5.53 8.86
N LYS A 156 9.93 -6.80 8.44
CA LYS A 156 10.86 -7.75 9.04
C LYS A 156 12.06 -8.10 8.17
N GLU A 157 11.92 -8.00 6.86
CA GLU A 157 12.94 -8.44 5.90
C GLU A 157 13.90 -7.30 5.50
N PRO A 158 15.15 -7.61 5.12
CA PRO A 158 16.08 -6.63 4.55
C PRO A 158 15.52 -5.98 3.27
N LEU A 159 15.97 -4.75 2.97
CA LEU A 159 15.59 -3.97 1.79
C LEU A 159 15.69 -4.74 0.46
N SER A 160 16.47 -5.81 0.39
CA SER A 160 16.58 -6.71 -0.77
C SER A 160 15.27 -7.40 -1.13
N LEU A 161 14.34 -7.63 -0.19
CA LEU A 161 13.04 -8.21 -0.51
C LEU A 161 12.09 -7.18 -1.13
N VAL A 162 12.25 -5.89 -0.76
CA VAL A 162 11.49 -4.76 -1.32
C VAL A 162 11.88 -4.49 -2.78
N THR A 163 13.01 -5.06 -3.23
CA THR A 163 13.45 -5.01 -4.63
C THR A 163 13.04 -6.23 -5.46
N ASN A 164 12.33 -7.19 -4.87
CA ASN A 164 11.86 -8.37 -5.59
C ASN A 164 10.64 -8.03 -6.47
N ASP A 165 10.68 -8.41 -7.75
CA ASP A 165 9.61 -8.17 -8.72
C ASP A 165 8.24 -8.70 -8.27
N SER A 166 8.21 -9.84 -7.59
CA SER A 166 6.98 -10.43 -7.09
C SER A 166 6.41 -9.64 -5.90
N PHE A 167 7.26 -9.05 -5.06
CA PHE A 167 6.81 -8.13 -4.01
C PHE A 167 6.28 -6.81 -4.59
N ILE A 168 6.93 -6.29 -5.64
CA ILE A 168 6.45 -5.12 -6.39
C ILE A 168 5.07 -5.41 -7.00
N ASN A 169 4.90 -6.58 -7.62
CA ASN A 169 3.61 -7.00 -8.18
C ASN A 169 2.54 -7.15 -7.10
N LEU A 170 2.88 -7.74 -5.94
CA LEU A 170 2.00 -7.82 -4.77
C LEU A 170 1.50 -6.44 -4.33
N LEU A 171 2.41 -5.47 -4.13
CA LEU A 171 2.03 -4.12 -3.77
C LEU A 171 1.18 -3.44 -4.83
N ARG A 172 1.49 -3.67 -6.11
CA ARG A 172 0.69 -3.15 -7.22
C ARG A 172 -0.73 -3.70 -7.19
N TYR A 173 -0.89 -5.01 -7.00
CA TYR A 173 -2.21 -5.61 -6.83
C TYR A 173 -2.91 -4.92 -5.67
N VAL A 174 -2.34 -4.93 -4.46
CA VAL A 174 -2.95 -4.28 -3.28
C VAL A 174 -3.45 -2.87 -3.61
N LEU A 175 -2.67 -2.05 -4.31
CA LEU A 175 -3.08 -0.70 -4.74
C LEU A 175 -4.26 -0.69 -5.71
N LEU A 176 -4.29 -1.56 -6.71
CA LEU A 176 -5.40 -1.66 -7.67
C LEU A 176 -6.75 -2.01 -7.00
N LEU A 177 -6.71 -2.56 -5.79
CA LEU A 177 -7.87 -3.23 -5.18
C LEU A 177 -8.32 -2.55 -3.91
N MET A 178 -7.41 -1.86 -3.23
CA MET A 178 -7.61 -1.23 -1.94
C MET A 178 -8.86 -0.33 -1.94
N PRO A 179 -9.98 -0.72 -1.30
CA PRO A 179 -11.23 0.02 -1.39
C PRO A 179 -11.03 1.45 -0.90
N CYS A 180 -11.29 2.44 -1.77
CA CYS A 180 -11.00 3.84 -1.47
C CYS A 180 -12.15 4.57 -0.78
N THR A 181 -13.39 4.14 -1.04
CA THR A 181 -14.59 4.87 -0.61
C THR A 181 -15.01 4.55 0.83
N SER A 182 -14.47 3.50 1.44
CA SER A 182 -14.88 3.06 2.76
C SER A 182 -13.89 3.47 3.84
N THR A 183 -14.36 4.27 4.78
CA THR A 183 -13.61 4.72 5.96
C THR A 183 -13.19 3.55 6.88
N LEU A 184 -13.89 2.41 6.80
CA LEU A 184 -13.55 1.19 7.55
C LEU A 184 -12.17 0.64 7.20
N TYR A 185 -11.67 0.92 5.99
CA TYR A 185 -10.37 0.41 5.53
C TYR A 185 -9.23 1.39 5.77
N LEU A 186 -9.48 2.55 6.37
CA LEU A 186 -8.52 3.64 6.32
C LEU A 186 -7.18 3.33 7.01
N ASN A 187 -7.21 2.67 8.17
CA ASN A 187 -5.98 2.23 8.85
C ASN A 187 -5.14 1.28 7.98
N ARG A 188 -5.79 0.49 7.12
CA ARG A 188 -5.14 -0.45 6.19
C ARG A 188 -4.54 0.30 5.01
N GLN A 189 -5.24 1.32 4.49
CA GLN A 189 -4.69 2.21 3.47
C GLN A 189 -3.42 2.89 3.99
N VAL A 190 -3.45 3.47 5.19
CA VAL A 190 -2.26 4.07 5.83
C VAL A 190 -1.13 3.06 5.96
N ALA A 191 -1.41 1.86 6.45
CA ALA A 191 -0.39 0.81 6.57
C ALA A 191 0.23 0.48 5.21
N THR A 192 -0.56 0.46 4.13
CA THR A 192 -0.03 0.22 2.77
C THR A 192 0.88 1.34 2.33
N LEU A 193 0.46 2.58 2.55
CA LEU A 193 1.26 3.76 2.22
C LEU A 193 2.58 3.78 3.01
N ARG A 194 2.57 3.33 4.27
CA ARG A 194 3.80 3.16 5.06
C ARG A 194 4.76 2.16 4.45
N ILE A 195 4.26 1.04 3.90
CA ILE A 195 5.11 0.10 3.15
C ILE A 195 5.67 0.79 1.89
N LEU A 196 4.82 1.49 1.15
CA LEU A 196 5.22 2.17 -0.09
C LEU A 196 6.26 3.29 0.16
N MET A 197 6.23 3.93 1.33
CA MET A 197 7.26 4.90 1.71
C MET A 197 8.64 4.24 1.81
N LEU A 198 8.70 2.97 2.23
CA LEU A 198 9.95 2.22 2.35
C LEU A 198 10.47 1.71 1.00
N VAL A 199 9.63 1.73 -0.05
CA VAL A 199 10.05 1.34 -1.40
C VAL A 199 11.02 2.40 -1.95
N PRO A 200 12.25 1.99 -2.37
CA PRO A 200 13.20 2.89 -3.01
C PRO A 200 12.60 3.55 -4.26
N GLU A 201 12.98 4.79 -4.55
CA GLU A 201 12.46 5.54 -5.71
C GLU A 201 12.67 4.77 -7.03
N SER A 202 13.82 4.08 -7.19
CA SER A 202 14.11 3.23 -8.36
C SER A 202 13.04 2.17 -8.63
N ASN A 203 12.40 1.65 -7.58
CA ASN A 203 11.42 0.57 -7.65
C ASN A 203 9.99 1.09 -7.57
N PHE A 204 9.81 2.33 -7.11
CA PHE A 204 8.50 2.95 -7.06
C PHE A 204 7.93 3.15 -8.47
N ASN A 205 8.76 3.53 -9.45
CA ASN A 205 8.36 3.56 -10.86
C ASN A 205 7.91 2.18 -11.35
N ALA A 206 8.59 1.11 -10.93
CA ALA A 206 8.20 -0.25 -11.28
C ALA A 206 6.78 -0.56 -10.75
N ILE A 207 6.44 -0.16 -9.53
CA ILE A 207 5.07 -0.30 -9.00
C ILE A 207 4.05 0.42 -9.90
N LEU A 208 4.38 1.62 -10.39
CA LEU A 208 3.50 2.44 -11.24
C LEU A 208 3.40 1.94 -12.69
N SER A 209 4.48 1.38 -13.25
CA SER A 209 4.51 0.89 -14.64
C SER A 209 3.81 -0.47 -14.73
N SER A 210 2.68 -0.53 -15.43
CA SER A 210 2.02 -1.80 -15.73
C SER A 210 2.46 -2.31 -17.11
N ASN A 211 2.91 -3.58 -17.12
CA ASN A 211 2.70 -4.52 -18.24
C ASN A 211 1.85 -5.69 -17.74
N ILE A 212 0.97 -5.44 -16.75
CA ILE A 212 0.02 -6.47 -16.35
C ILE A 212 -1.00 -6.52 -17.48
N CYS A 213 -0.78 -7.45 -18.41
CA CYS A 213 -1.87 -7.95 -19.21
C CYS A 213 -2.86 -8.61 -18.26
N LEU A 214 -3.83 -7.83 -17.76
CA LEU A 214 -5.10 -8.37 -17.30
C LEU A 214 -5.82 -8.91 -18.55
N HIS A 215 -5.27 -10.00 -19.11
CA HIS A 215 -5.82 -10.75 -20.22
C HIS A 215 -7.05 -11.51 -19.71
N ALA A 216 -8.17 -10.81 -19.52
CA ALA A 216 -9.51 -11.39 -19.61
C ALA A 216 -10.57 -10.27 -19.49
N GLN A 217 -11.10 -9.89 -20.66
CA GLN A 217 -12.51 -9.49 -20.87
C GLN A 217 -12.96 -8.02 -20.84
N SER A 218 -12.09 -7.01 -20.90
CA SER A 218 -12.55 -5.67 -21.32
C SER A 218 -11.43 -4.81 -21.88
N ASP A 219 -11.78 -3.94 -22.84
CA ASP A 219 -10.94 -2.94 -23.51
C ASP A 219 -10.42 -1.84 -22.55
N VAL A 220 -9.83 -2.24 -21.42
CA VAL A 220 -9.22 -1.31 -20.46
C VAL A 220 -7.81 -1.04 -20.93
N ASP A 221 -7.65 0.13 -21.56
CA ASP A 221 -6.37 0.71 -21.99
C ASP A 221 -5.33 0.65 -20.85
N ILE A 222 -4.19 0.01 -21.09
CA ILE A 222 -3.11 -0.20 -20.09
C ILE A 222 -2.57 1.14 -19.55
N ASN A 223 -2.66 2.23 -20.34
CA ASN A 223 -2.34 3.58 -19.86
C ASN A 223 -3.27 4.03 -18.72
N ASN A 224 -4.47 3.45 -18.59
CA ASN A 224 -5.38 3.75 -17.48
C ASN A 224 -4.84 3.23 -16.14
N ASP A 225 -4.11 2.11 -16.10
CA ASP A 225 -3.72 1.51 -14.81
C ASP A 225 -2.77 2.39 -14.02
N ARG A 226 -1.74 2.92 -14.68
CA ARG A 226 -0.77 3.84 -14.06
C ARG A 226 -1.47 5.11 -13.54
N GLN A 227 -2.29 5.73 -14.39
CA GLN A 227 -3.04 6.92 -13.99
C GLN A 227 -4.04 6.62 -12.87
N PHE A 228 -4.67 5.44 -12.91
CA PHE A 228 -5.62 4.98 -11.93
C PHE A 228 -4.96 4.80 -10.56
N ILE A 229 -3.81 4.12 -10.47
CA ILE A 229 -3.05 3.98 -9.23
C ILE A 229 -2.68 5.36 -8.67
N CYS A 230 -2.18 6.27 -9.52
CA CYS A 230 -1.80 7.62 -9.09
C CYS A 230 -3.00 8.40 -8.52
N ARG A 231 -4.11 8.44 -9.26
CA ARG A 231 -5.35 9.10 -8.82
C ARG A 231 -5.88 8.47 -7.53
N ARG A 232 -5.74 7.15 -7.38
CA ARG A 232 -6.17 6.43 -6.18
C ARG A 232 -5.34 6.80 -4.95
N LEU A 233 -4.03 6.86 -5.09
CA LEU A 233 -3.11 7.30 -4.02
C LEU A 233 -3.40 8.75 -3.60
N LEU A 234 -3.63 9.65 -4.56
CA LEU A 234 -4.01 11.04 -4.28
C LEU A 234 -5.40 11.17 -3.64
N PHE A 235 -6.34 10.29 -4.03
CA PHE A 235 -7.65 10.21 -3.40
C PHE A 235 -7.53 9.77 -1.93
N ILE A 236 -6.68 8.78 -1.63
CA ILE A 236 -6.40 8.37 -0.25
C ILE A 236 -5.84 9.56 0.54
N LEU A 237 -4.85 10.28 0.00
CA LEU A 237 -4.34 11.50 0.64
C LEU A 237 -5.48 12.49 0.96
N LYS A 238 -6.35 12.78 -0.01
CA LYS A 238 -7.49 13.69 0.21
C LYS A 238 -8.40 13.20 1.34
N MET A 239 -8.71 11.91 1.40
CA MET A 239 -9.56 11.35 2.44
C MET A 239 -8.92 11.45 3.83
N GLN A 240 -7.61 11.18 3.95
CA GLN A 240 -6.87 11.32 5.22
C GLN A 240 -6.89 12.75 5.72
N LEU A 241 -6.59 13.70 4.82
CA LEU A 241 -6.59 15.12 5.14
C LEU A 241 -7.99 15.62 5.51
N TRP A 242 -9.03 15.14 4.83
CA TRP A 242 -10.40 15.51 5.13
C TRP A 242 -10.81 15.05 6.54
N ARG A 243 -10.53 13.80 6.92
CA ARG A 243 -10.84 13.33 8.29
C ARG A 243 -10.06 14.12 9.35
N TYR A 244 -8.80 14.42 9.07
CA TYR A 244 -7.96 15.16 10.00
C TYR A 244 -8.41 16.61 10.17
N ALA A 245 -8.58 17.34 9.07
CA ALA A 245 -8.84 18.79 9.11
C ALA A 245 -10.34 19.14 9.23
N VAL A 246 -11.25 18.28 8.76
CA VAL A 246 -12.69 18.57 8.71
C VAL A 246 -13.46 17.79 9.77
N GLU A 247 -13.26 16.48 9.87
CA GLU A 247 -13.91 15.70 10.93
C GLU A 247 -13.26 15.92 12.31
N ALA A 248 -12.05 16.50 12.34
CA ALA A 248 -11.25 16.67 13.54
C ALA A 248 -11.11 15.35 14.33
N ASP A 249 -10.93 14.25 13.60
CA ASP A 249 -10.90 12.92 14.19
C ASP A 249 -9.65 12.73 15.07
N ARG A 250 -9.88 12.68 16.38
CA ARG A 250 -8.84 12.53 17.40
C ARG A 250 -8.13 11.18 17.35
N ALA A 251 -8.66 10.19 16.62
CA ALA A 251 -8.01 8.90 16.44
C ALA A 251 -6.85 8.97 15.43
N ILE A 252 -6.77 10.03 14.62
CA ILE A 252 -5.71 10.24 13.64
C ILE A 252 -4.46 10.72 14.38
N HIS A 253 -3.37 9.96 14.24
CA HIS A 253 -2.05 10.35 14.67
C HIS A 253 -1.32 11.01 13.50
N PRO A 254 -1.06 12.34 13.51
CA PRO A 254 -0.63 13.07 12.32
C PRO A 254 0.64 12.49 11.67
N ASP A 255 1.66 12.18 12.46
CA ASP A 255 2.93 11.61 11.95
C ASP A 255 2.75 10.21 11.34
N ARG A 256 1.82 9.42 11.87
CA ARG A 256 1.63 8.03 11.44
C ARG A 256 0.72 7.95 10.22
N ASP A 257 -0.28 8.82 10.17
CA ASP A 257 -1.42 8.67 9.28
C ASP A 257 -1.39 9.68 8.11
N LEU A 258 -0.73 10.84 8.28
CA LEU A 258 -0.65 11.88 7.23
C LEU A 258 0.71 11.95 6.53
N VAL A 259 1.81 11.66 7.23
CA VAL A 259 3.14 11.67 6.60
C VAL A 259 3.25 10.67 5.45
N PRO A 260 2.74 9.42 5.57
CA PRO A 260 2.81 8.47 4.46
C PRO A 260 2.13 8.93 3.17
N PRO A 261 0.84 9.32 3.16
CA PRO A 261 0.22 9.79 1.93
C PRO A 261 0.88 11.06 1.37
N LEU A 262 1.42 11.94 2.22
CA LEU A 262 2.14 13.14 1.77
C LEU A 262 3.46 12.80 1.07
N ASP A 263 4.27 11.91 1.66
CA ASP A 263 5.53 11.48 1.04
C ASP A 263 5.29 10.69 -0.25
N ILE A 264 4.25 9.84 -0.28
CA ILE A 264 3.86 9.13 -1.50
C ILE A 264 3.42 10.12 -2.60
N ALA A 265 2.66 11.16 -2.27
CA ALA A 265 2.31 12.19 -3.26
C ALA A 265 3.55 12.94 -3.78
N ARG A 266 4.57 13.15 -2.94
CA ARG A 266 5.85 13.73 -3.33
C ARG A 266 6.62 12.82 -4.27
N LYS A 267 6.72 11.51 -3.97
CA LYS A 267 7.30 10.52 -4.89
C LYS A 267 6.54 10.48 -6.21
N LEU A 268 5.21 10.47 -6.18
CA LEU A 268 4.38 10.51 -7.39
C LEU A 268 4.70 11.73 -8.26
N LEU A 269 5.02 12.88 -7.68
CA LEU A 269 5.37 14.07 -8.45
C LEU A 269 6.64 13.90 -9.30
N GLN A 270 7.57 13.03 -8.89
CA GLN A 270 8.79 12.73 -9.65
C GLN A 270 8.48 11.88 -10.90
N PHE A 271 7.50 10.99 -10.83
CA PHE A 271 7.17 10.04 -11.91
C PHE A 271 5.96 10.45 -12.76
N GLU A 272 4.99 11.13 -12.15
CA GLU A 272 3.69 11.52 -12.71
C GLU A 272 3.33 12.96 -12.35
N PRO A 273 4.18 13.94 -12.69
CA PRO A 273 4.00 15.33 -12.28
C PRO A 273 2.68 15.92 -12.76
N GLU A 274 2.26 15.60 -13.98
CA GLU A 274 1.05 16.15 -14.59
C GLU A 274 -0.21 15.72 -13.83
N ILE A 275 -0.29 14.44 -13.41
CA ILE A 275 -1.43 13.91 -12.66
C ILE A 275 -1.51 14.56 -11.28
N VAL A 276 -0.38 14.64 -10.57
CA VAL A 276 -0.33 15.23 -9.23
C VAL A 276 -0.70 16.71 -9.28
N ARG A 277 -0.13 17.46 -10.24
CA ARG A 277 -0.44 18.88 -10.43
C ARG A 277 -1.90 19.09 -10.82
N ALA A 278 -2.43 18.39 -11.81
CA ALA A 278 -3.83 18.52 -12.23
C ALA A 278 -4.81 18.13 -11.11
N THR A 279 -4.42 17.23 -10.22
CA THR A 279 -5.27 16.83 -9.08
C THR A 279 -5.30 17.88 -7.97
N ILE A 280 -4.16 18.51 -7.66
CA ILE A 280 -4.05 19.52 -6.59
C ILE A 280 -4.44 20.91 -7.10
N PHE A 281 -3.99 21.26 -8.30
CA PHE A 281 -4.27 22.50 -9.03
C PHE A 281 -4.89 22.18 -10.41
N PRO A 282 -6.20 21.88 -10.47
CA PRO A 282 -6.89 21.63 -11.74
C PRO A 282 -6.69 22.78 -12.74
N PRO A 283 -6.57 22.52 -14.05
CA PRO A 283 -6.31 23.56 -15.06
C PRO A 283 -7.31 24.71 -15.02
N GLU A 284 -8.59 24.42 -14.78
CA GLU A 284 -9.66 25.41 -14.67
C GLU A 284 -9.43 26.34 -13.47
N ALA A 285 -8.89 25.78 -12.39
CA ALA A 285 -8.51 26.52 -11.20
C ALA A 285 -7.13 27.19 -11.32
N ASN A 286 -6.29 26.78 -12.28
CA ASN A 286 -4.92 27.28 -12.48
C ASN A 286 -4.86 28.48 -13.43
N ALA A 287 -5.77 28.59 -14.39
CA ALA A 287 -5.78 29.66 -15.39
C ALA A 287 -5.72 31.10 -14.80
N PRO A 288 -6.43 31.42 -13.69
CA PRO A 288 -6.28 32.73 -13.04
C PRO A 288 -4.87 32.98 -12.48
N TYR A 289 -4.18 31.93 -12.02
CA TYR A 289 -2.84 32.04 -11.44
C TYR A 289 -1.78 32.30 -12.50
N GLU A 290 -1.83 31.59 -13.61
CA GLU A 290 -0.87 31.76 -14.70
C GLU A 290 -0.91 33.21 -15.21
N SER A 291 -2.11 33.78 -15.31
CA SER A 291 -2.30 35.19 -15.65
C SER A 291 -1.67 36.15 -14.64
N LEU A 292 -1.79 35.88 -13.34
CA LEU A 292 -1.20 36.70 -12.28
C LEU A 292 0.32 36.55 -12.20
N LEU A 293 0.82 35.33 -12.36
CA LEU A 293 2.25 35.01 -12.35
C LEU A 293 2.93 35.68 -13.55
N HIS A 294 2.35 35.62 -14.75
CA HIS A 294 2.82 36.36 -15.91
C HIS A 294 2.81 37.88 -15.67
N LYS A 295 1.75 38.44 -15.06
CA LYS A 295 1.70 39.87 -14.69
C LYS A 295 2.80 40.25 -13.67
N GLN A 296 3.11 39.39 -12.71
CA GLN A 296 4.19 39.64 -11.74
C GLN A 296 5.58 39.50 -12.36
N GLN A 297 5.79 38.51 -13.22
CA GLN A 297 7.04 38.31 -13.94
C GLN A 297 7.34 39.46 -14.90
N THR A 298 6.34 39.89 -15.67
CA THR A 298 6.45 41.06 -16.56
C THR A 298 6.69 42.35 -15.79
N LYS A 299 6.00 42.56 -14.65
CA LYS A 299 6.32 43.69 -13.76
C LYS A 299 7.77 43.62 -13.31
N ALA A 300 8.22 42.50 -12.75
CA ALA A 300 9.59 42.33 -12.24
C ALA A 300 10.66 42.55 -13.32
N GLN A 301 10.44 42.07 -14.55
CA GLN A 301 11.34 42.30 -15.69
C GLN A 301 11.38 43.77 -16.12
N ASN A 302 10.25 44.48 -16.00
CA ASN A 302 10.17 45.90 -16.32
C ASN A 302 10.65 46.82 -15.17
N THR A 303 10.91 46.27 -13.97
CA THR A 303 11.33 47.06 -12.79
C THR A 303 12.85 47.16 -12.60
N ASP A 304 13.66 46.86 -13.63
CA ASP A 304 15.08 47.24 -13.67
C ASP A 304 15.28 48.76 -13.89
N LEU A 305 14.19 49.52 -14.02
CA LEU A 305 14.19 50.98 -14.04
C LEU A 305 13.14 51.49 -13.04
N MET A 306 13.61 52.07 -11.94
CA MET A 306 12.88 52.81 -10.90
C MET A 306 12.28 51.99 -9.74
N SER A 307 13.02 52.01 -8.64
CA SER A 307 12.56 52.32 -7.28
C SER A 307 11.04 52.28 -7.04
N SER A 308 10.53 51.28 -6.33
CA SER A 308 9.38 51.50 -5.42
C SER A 308 9.08 50.30 -4.55
N THR A 309 9.31 50.49 -3.26
CA THR A 309 9.01 49.63 -2.11
C THR A 309 7.53 49.66 -1.71
N THR A 310 6.61 49.95 -2.63
CA THR A 310 5.24 50.32 -2.24
C THR A 310 4.23 49.87 -3.28
N ASN A 311 3.62 48.70 -3.06
CA ASN A 311 2.21 48.38 -3.34
C ASN A 311 1.97 46.86 -3.38
N ILE A 312 2.06 46.20 -2.23
CA ILE A 312 1.46 44.86 -2.03
C ILE A 312 -0.03 44.98 -1.65
N ASN A 313 -0.54 46.19 -1.39
CA ASN A 313 -1.87 46.41 -0.78
C ASN A 313 -3.02 46.71 -1.77
N THR A 314 -2.83 46.65 -3.09
CA THR A 314 -3.85 47.11 -4.06
C THR A 314 -4.57 45.99 -4.81
N ILE A 315 -4.80 44.85 -4.17
CA ILE A 315 -5.78 43.84 -4.65
C ILE A 315 -6.66 43.44 -3.46
N GLN A 316 -7.41 44.41 -2.93
CA GLN A 316 -8.58 44.17 -2.09
C GLN A 316 -9.76 44.77 -2.85
N ASP A 317 -10.27 44.03 -3.84
CA ASP A 317 -11.59 44.30 -4.42
C ASP A 317 -12.62 43.57 -3.54
N ASP A 318 -13.75 44.23 -3.27
CA ASP A 318 -14.76 43.84 -2.25
C ASP A 318 -15.49 42.50 -2.50
N ASN A 319 -15.09 41.74 -3.53
CA ASN A 319 -15.43 40.33 -3.70
C ASN A 319 -14.17 39.48 -3.46
N ASN A 320 -13.61 39.58 -2.24
CA ASN A 320 -12.35 38.99 -1.72
C ASN A 320 -12.29 37.45 -1.78
N VAL A 321 -12.62 36.85 -2.92
CA VAL A 321 -12.24 35.48 -3.24
C VAL A 321 -10.81 35.58 -3.74
N HIS A 322 -9.83 35.35 -2.87
CA HIS A 322 -8.45 35.25 -3.31
C HIS A 322 -8.42 34.19 -4.43
N PRO A 323 -7.58 34.31 -5.47
CA PRO A 323 -7.39 33.21 -6.44
C PRO A 323 -7.10 31.84 -5.78
N VAL A 324 -6.70 31.89 -4.50
CA VAL A 324 -6.38 30.80 -3.54
C VAL A 324 -7.59 30.18 -2.88
N ASP A 325 -8.76 30.80 -2.98
CA ASP A 325 -10.01 30.27 -2.45
C ASP A 325 -10.49 29.14 -3.32
N ALA A 326 -9.91 28.00 -3.01
CA ALA A 326 -10.28 26.72 -3.49
C ALA A 326 -11.70 26.35 -3.01
N PRO A 327 -12.45 25.55 -3.80
CA PRO A 327 -13.69 24.98 -3.31
C PRO A 327 -13.46 24.37 -1.92
N PRO A 328 -14.41 24.53 -0.99
CA PRO A 328 -14.30 23.91 0.32
C PRO A 328 -13.93 22.44 0.18
N TYR A 329 -12.95 22.00 0.97
CA TYR A 329 -12.47 20.60 1.00
C TYR A 329 -11.85 20.08 -0.31
N ALA A 330 -11.49 20.96 -1.25
CA ALA A 330 -10.57 20.59 -2.31
C ALA A 330 -9.21 20.19 -1.70
N LEU A 331 -8.47 19.30 -2.39
CA LEU A 331 -7.20 18.79 -1.88
C LEU A 331 -6.20 19.92 -1.59
N ARG A 332 -6.12 20.93 -2.46
CA ARG A 332 -5.31 22.14 -2.21
C ARG A 332 -5.70 22.90 -0.94
N THR A 333 -6.98 23.04 -0.65
CA THR A 333 -7.47 23.73 0.57
C THR A 333 -6.98 23.02 1.82
N LEU A 334 -7.10 21.69 1.81
CA LEU A 334 -6.68 20.84 2.92
C LEU A 334 -5.15 20.89 3.11
N LEU A 335 -4.39 20.92 2.01
CA LEU A 335 -2.93 21.08 2.07
C LEU A 335 -2.50 22.46 2.60
N PHE A 336 -3.18 23.54 2.21
CA PHE A 336 -2.89 24.88 2.74
C PHE A 336 -3.19 24.98 4.24
N GLN A 337 -4.24 24.33 4.74
CA GLN A 337 -4.51 24.25 6.17
C GLN A 337 -3.35 23.61 6.94
N LEU A 338 -2.72 22.57 6.38
CA LEU A 338 -1.56 21.92 6.99
C LEU A 338 -0.32 22.84 7.09
N GLN A 339 -0.21 23.89 6.28
CA GLN A 339 0.91 24.84 6.39
C GLN A 339 0.90 25.60 7.73
N THR A 340 -0.27 25.67 8.37
CA THR A 340 -0.46 26.28 9.69
C THR A 340 -0.60 25.25 10.82
N ASP A 341 -0.35 23.98 10.54
CA ASP A 341 -0.50 22.90 11.51
C ASP A 341 0.50 23.03 12.68
N ILE A 342 0.04 22.58 13.86
CA ILE A 342 0.83 22.54 15.09
C ILE A 342 1.90 21.44 15.00
N ASN A 343 1.60 20.32 14.35
CA ASN A 343 2.56 19.25 14.09
C ASN A 343 3.59 19.71 13.04
N ALA A 344 4.82 19.91 13.48
CA ALA A 344 5.91 20.40 12.64
C ALA A 344 6.27 19.44 11.50
N THR A 345 6.19 18.12 11.72
CA THR A 345 6.52 17.11 10.71
C THR A 345 5.52 17.15 9.56
N VAL A 346 4.21 17.08 9.86
CA VAL A 346 3.15 17.14 8.86
C VAL A 346 3.20 18.46 8.09
N LYS A 347 3.36 19.58 8.80
CA LYS A 347 3.56 20.90 8.18
C LYS A 347 4.76 20.92 7.23
N ARG A 348 5.89 20.30 7.60
CA ARG A 348 7.08 20.21 6.74
C ARG A 348 6.77 19.43 5.46
N PHE A 349 6.22 18.23 5.58
CA PHE A 349 5.90 17.39 4.41
C PHE A 349 4.86 18.04 3.48
N ALA A 350 3.85 18.72 4.02
CA ALA A 350 2.89 19.46 3.20
C ALA A 350 3.55 20.62 2.43
N ASN A 351 4.44 21.37 3.09
CA ASN A 351 5.19 22.45 2.43
C ASN A 351 6.19 21.93 1.39
N GLU A 352 6.89 20.82 1.67
CA GLU A 352 7.78 20.17 0.72
C GLU A 352 7.03 19.75 -0.55
N LEU A 353 5.88 19.08 -0.40
CA LEU A 353 5.02 18.69 -1.53
C LEU A 353 4.56 19.92 -2.34
N LEU A 354 4.03 20.94 -1.67
CA LEU A 354 3.57 22.17 -2.33
C LEU A 354 4.72 22.92 -3.03
N PHE A 355 5.91 22.95 -2.42
CA PHE A 355 7.08 23.60 -3.00
C PHE A 355 7.61 22.86 -4.23
N GLU A 356 7.64 21.52 -4.20
CA GLU A 356 8.02 20.72 -5.36
C GLU A 356 6.99 20.83 -6.49
N ILE A 357 5.70 20.91 -6.17
CA ILE A 357 4.65 21.14 -7.18
C ILE A 357 4.90 22.45 -7.94
N CYS A 358 5.36 23.48 -7.25
CA CYS A 358 5.75 24.78 -7.79
C CYS A 358 7.16 24.77 -8.42
N HIS A 359 7.69 23.61 -8.80
CA HIS A 359 9.03 23.46 -9.37
C HIS A 359 10.16 24.07 -8.53
N ARG A 360 9.97 24.17 -7.21
CA ARG A 360 10.87 24.87 -6.28
C ARG A 360 11.08 26.36 -6.63
N ASP A 361 10.17 26.98 -7.38
CA ASP A 361 10.13 28.43 -7.60
C ASP A 361 9.51 29.11 -6.38
N THR A 362 10.33 29.88 -5.66
CA THR A 362 9.93 30.68 -4.50
C THR A 362 8.81 31.66 -4.81
N LYS A 363 8.77 32.24 -6.01
CA LYS A 363 7.75 33.22 -6.41
C LYS A 363 6.41 32.53 -6.62
N GLU A 364 6.41 31.44 -7.38
CA GLU A 364 5.22 30.62 -7.60
C GLU A 364 4.67 30.05 -6.28
N PHE A 365 5.54 29.50 -5.44
CA PHE A 365 5.16 28.96 -4.14
C PHE A 365 4.53 30.02 -3.23
N THR A 366 5.14 31.20 -3.15
CA THR A 366 4.62 32.35 -2.38
C THR A 366 3.28 32.83 -2.92
N LEU A 367 3.12 32.90 -4.25
CA LEU A 367 1.87 33.30 -4.89
C LEU A 367 0.74 32.31 -4.60
N ARG A 368 1.03 31.00 -4.66
CA ARG A 368 0.04 29.94 -4.47
C ARG A 368 -0.35 29.71 -3.01
N CYS A 369 0.61 29.77 -2.09
CA CYS A 369 0.38 29.45 -0.68
C CYS A 369 0.06 30.70 0.18
N GLY A 370 0.32 31.89 -0.35
CA GLY A 370 0.33 33.13 0.41
C GLY A 370 1.65 33.33 1.16
N LEU A 371 2.11 34.59 1.23
CA LEU A 371 3.38 34.95 1.83
C LEU A 371 3.51 34.51 3.30
N GLY A 372 2.45 34.67 4.10
CA GLY A 372 2.46 34.30 5.51
C GLY A 372 2.77 32.82 5.75
N ASN A 373 2.21 31.92 4.92
CA ASN A 373 2.46 30.48 5.02
C ASN A 373 3.81 30.09 4.41
N ALA A 374 4.18 30.69 3.28
CA ALA A 374 5.39 30.34 2.55
C ALA A 374 6.68 30.75 3.27
N VAL A 375 6.70 31.94 3.91
CA VAL A 375 7.92 32.51 4.50
C VAL A 375 8.53 31.60 5.56
N ALA A 376 7.73 31.02 6.45
CA ALA A 376 8.24 30.17 7.52
C ALA A 376 9.01 28.95 6.96
N TYR A 377 8.46 28.30 5.94
CA TYR A 377 9.12 27.18 5.27
C TYR A 377 10.37 27.61 4.50
N LEU A 378 10.28 28.69 3.72
CA LEU A 378 11.42 29.20 2.93
C LEU A 378 12.58 29.68 3.81
N GLN A 379 12.31 30.23 4.99
CA GLN A 379 13.32 30.60 5.98
C GLN A 379 13.97 29.36 6.60
N ALA A 380 13.18 28.35 6.97
CA ALA A 380 13.69 27.10 7.51
C ALA A 380 14.63 26.38 6.52
N GLN A 381 14.29 26.43 5.22
CA GLN A 381 15.13 25.90 4.13
C GLN A 381 16.30 26.83 3.74
N ARG A 382 16.43 28.00 4.37
CA ARG A 382 17.44 29.04 4.08
C ARG A 382 17.43 29.58 2.63
N ILE A 383 16.34 29.36 1.90
CA ILE A 383 16.20 29.74 0.49
C ILE A 383 16.06 31.27 0.34
N LEU A 384 15.42 31.94 1.30
CA LEU A 384 15.23 33.40 1.28
C LEU A 384 16.53 34.21 1.40
N ASN A 385 17.63 33.60 1.86
CA ASN A 385 18.90 34.30 2.09
C ASN A 385 19.91 34.13 0.94
N GLY A 386 19.54 33.47 -0.17
CA GLY A 386 20.43 33.28 -1.31
C GLY A 386 21.61 32.32 -1.06
N ILE A 387 21.62 31.59 0.05
CA ILE A 387 22.63 30.57 0.37
C ILE A 387 21.97 29.19 0.20
N SER A 388 22.04 28.63 -1.01
CA SER A 388 21.65 27.24 -1.25
C SER A 388 22.78 26.30 -0.81
N TYR A 389 22.45 25.31 0.02
CA TYR A 389 23.30 24.14 0.23
C TYR A 389 22.73 22.97 -0.60
N PRO A 390 23.58 22.07 -1.12
CA PRO A 390 23.10 20.90 -1.86
C PRO A 390 22.18 20.03 -0.98
N PRO A 391 21.19 19.33 -1.58
CA PRO A 391 20.25 18.49 -0.85
C PRO A 391 20.98 17.39 -0.07
N SER A 392 20.54 17.16 1.17
CA SER A 392 21.03 16.12 2.09
C SER A 392 20.53 14.73 1.73
#